data_AF-A0A7X3LBN1-F1
#
_entry.id   AF-A0A7X3LBN1-F1
#
_cell.length_a   1.000
_cell.length_b   1.000
_cell.length_c   1.000
_cell.angle_alpha   90.00
_cell.angle_beta   90.00
_cell.angle_gamma   90.00
#
_symmetry.space_group_name_H-M   'P 1'
#
loop_
_entity.id
_entity.type
_entity.pdbx_description
1 polymer ?
#
loop_
_entity_poly.entity_id
_entity_poly.type
_entity_poly.pdbx_seq_one_letter_code
_entity_poly.pdbx_strand_id
1 'polypeptide(L)'
;MAQPNPLTTPPPGADTQIVPGHVEHPEAHTGAFPPFESSGFLAQLIWLALAFGLLYYLMDKIALPRIQSILHARAERLRADLDQAQAMKAEADAAGVAFETALRDAQGKARDIAQTTRNELAAEAETKRKALEEELNGKLAASEATIRQRTEAAMGNVRSIAGEAASAIVERLTGQAPDRATLDRALDATAH
;
A
#
# COMPACT_ATOMS: atom_id res chain seq x y z
N MET A 1 -100.60 32.59 2.79
CA MET A 1 -101.07 32.22 4.14
C MET A 1 -100.37 33.14 5.13
N ALA A 2 -101.12 34.09 5.69
CA ALA A 2 -100.72 34.96 6.78
C ALA A 2 -100.99 34.26 8.11
N GLN A 3 -100.15 34.49 9.13
CA GLN A 3 -100.62 34.80 10.49
C GLN A 3 -99.58 35.67 11.23
N PRO A 4 -100.03 36.59 12.12
CA PRO A 4 -99.41 37.88 12.39
C PRO A 4 -98.86 38.05 13.82
N ASN A 5 -98.05 39.10 13.98
CA ASN A 5 -97.37 39.56 15.19
C ASN A 5 -98.33 40.03 16.30
N PRO A 6 -98.21 39.53 17.55
CA PRO A 6 -99.04 39.98 18.66
C PRO A 6 -98.43 41.18 19.41
N LEU A 7 -99.24 42.24 19.49
CA LEU A 7 -99.36 43.15 20.65
C LEU A 7 -98.44 44.39 20.69
N THR A 8 -98.71 45.30 19.76
CA THR A 8 -98.85 46.73 20.05
C THR A 8 -100.12 47.00 20.88
N THR A 9 -99.97 47.31 22.17
CA THR A 9 -100.80 48.28 22.91
C THR A 9 -100.05 48.73 24.18
N PRO A 10 -99.73 50.04 24.33
CA PRO A 10 -99.06 50.56 25.52
C PRO A 10 -100.02 50.74 26.72
N PRO A 11 -99.58 50.53 27.97
CA PRO A 11 -100.41 50.71 29.16
C PRO A 11 -100.63 52.21 29.46
N PRO A 12 -101.88 52.66 29.71
CA PRO A 12 -102.18 54.04 30.01
C PRO A 12 -102.07 54.33 31.53
N GLY A 13 -101.29 55.37 31.87
CA GLY A 13 -101.38 56.06 33.16
C GLY A 13 -100.39 55.65 34.24
N ALA A 14 -99.14 56.08 34.13
CA ALA A 14 -98.28 56.42 35.27
C ALA A 14 -97.09 57.29 34.80
N ASP A 15 -97.41 58.54 34.52
CA ASP A 15 -96.68 59.73 34.97
C ASP A 15 -95.17 59.83 34.67
N THR A 16 -94.92 60.50 33.56
CA THR A 16 -93.88 61.52 33.33
C THR A 16 -92.88 61.76 34.48
N GLN A 17 -91.66 61.26 34.31
CA GLN A 17 -90.46 62.00 34.70
C GLN A 17 -89.67 62.34 33.44
N ILE A 18 -89.97 63.52 32.89
CA ILE A 18 -89.01 64.26 32.07
C ILE A 18 -87.90 64.66 33.04
N VAL A 19 -86.76 63.99 32.94
CA VAL A 19 -85.51 64.46 33.54
C VAL A 19 -84.87 65.39 32.52
N PRO A 20 -84.91 66.72 32.70
CA PRO A 20 -84.10 67.61 31.90
C PRO A 20 -82.67 67.48 32.42
N GLY A 21 -81.80 66.82 31.65
CA GLY A 21 -80.47 66.48 32.12
C GLY A 21 -79.45 66.48 30.99
N HIS A 22 -79.27 67.66 30.40
CA HIS A 22 -78.03 68.14 29.79
C HIS A 22 -77.26 67.16 28.87
N VAL A 23 -77.35 67.41 27.56
CA VAL A 23 -76.17 67.26 26.70
C VAL A 23 -75.22 68.37 27.16
N GLU A 24 -74.47 68.06 28.20
CA GLU A 24 -73.39 68.89 28.71
C GLU A 24 -72.23 68.66 27.74
N HIS A 25 -72.10 69.56 26.76
CA HIS A 25 -70.83 69.86 26.13
C HIS A 25 -70.14 70.91 27.00
N PRO A 26 -69.36 70.56 28.04
CA PRO A 26 -68.39 71.48 28.57
C PRO A 26 -67.10 71.30 27.77
N GLU A 27 -66.73 72.41 27.14
CA GLU A 27 -65.35 72.90 27.08
C GLU A 27 -64.35 72.12 26.20
N ALA A 28 -63.62 72.89 25.40
CA ALA A 28 -62.43 72.42 24.74
C ALA A 28 -61.49 71.78 25.77
N HIS A 29 -61.33 70.45 25.73
CA HIS A 29 -60.20 69.79 26.37
C HIS A 29 -58.93 70.24 25.65
N THR A 30 -58.38 71.39 26.05
CA THR A 30 -56.96 71.72 25.91
C THR A 30 -56.14 70.84 26.87
N GLY A 31 -56.36 69.53 26.82
CA GLY A 31 -55.69 68.50 27.59
C GLY A 31 -55.29 67.41 26.62
N ALA A 32 -54.03 67.00 26.69
CA ALA A 32 -53.42 66.10 25.72
C ALA A 32 -54.24 64.81 25.56
N PHE A 33 -54.21 64.22 24.37
CA PHE A 33 -54.88 62.96 24.07
C PHE A 33 -54.47 61.92 25.14
N PRO A 34 -55.43 61.30 25.86
CA PRO A 34 -55.17 60.50 27.07
C PRO A 34 -54.03 59.46 27.00
N PRO A 35 -53.77 58.76 25.87
CA PRO A 35 -52.64 57.83 25.79
C PRO A 35 -51.25 58.49 25.68
N PHE A 36 -51.17 59.82 25.55
CA PHE A 36 -49.90 60.58 25.50
C PHE A 36 -49.66 61.45 26.75
N GLU A 37 -50.44 61.28 27.81
CA GLU A 37 -50.22 61.94 29.10
C GLU A 37 -48.91 61.43 29.75
N SER A 38 -47.87 62.27 29.78
CA SER A 38 -46.48 61.88 30.11
C SER A 38 -46.23 61.51 31.58
N SER A 39 -47.23 61.68 32.46
CA SER A 39 -47.09 61.56 33.92
C SER A 39 -46.77 60.14 34.41
N GLY A 40 -47.22 59.10 33.71
CA GLY A 40 -46.96 57.68 34.06
C GLY A 40 -45.72 57.08 33.41
N PHE A 41 -45.14 57.74 32.40
CA PHE A 41 -44.04 57.17 31.61
C PHE A 41 -42.77 56.96 32.44
N LEU A 42 -42.50 57.82 33.42
CA LEU A 42 -41.31 57.70 34.24
C LEU A 42 -41.33 56.42 35.11
N ALA A 43 -42.48 56.10 35.71
CA ALA A 43 -42.63 54.87 36.49
C ALA A 43 -42.51 53.61 35.61
N GLN A 44 -43.10 53.65 34.40
CA GLN A 44 -42.97 52.57 33.41
C GLN A 44 -41.52 52.39 32.96
N LEU A 45 -40.77 53.48 32.73
CA LEU A 45 -39.36 53.43 32.36
C LEU A 45 -38.48 52.90 33.49
N ILE A 46 -38.74 53.30 34.74
CA ILE A 46 -38.02 52.77 35.92
C ILE A 46 -38.26 51.27 36.04
N TRP A 47 -39.51 50.82 35.93
CA TRP A 47 -39.83 49.38 35.98
C TRP A 47 -39.22 48.60 34.81
N LEU A 48 -39.28 49.17 33.59
CA LEU A 48 -38.64 48.60 32.41
C LEU A 48 -37.12 48.47 32.59
N ALA A 49 -36.46 49.50 33.10
CA ALA A 49 -35.03 49.48 33.37
C ALA A 49 -34.66 48.43 34.43
N LEU A 50 -35.49 48.27 35.45
CA LEU A 50 -35.27 47.30 36.53
C LEU A 50 -35.45 45.86 36.02
N ALA A 51 -36.53 45.58 35.29
CA ALA A 51 -36.77 44.29 34.67
C ALA A 51 -35.74 43.95 33.58
N PHE A 52 -35.41 44.90 32.72
CA PHE A 52 -34.40 44.75 31.68
C PHE A 52 -33.01 44.56 32.28
N GLY A 53 -32.66 45.30 33.33
CA GLY A 53 -31.40 45.14 34.06
C GLY A 53 -31.27 43.77 34.72
N LEU A 54 -32.34 43.28 35.36
CA LEU A 54 -32.38 41.92 35.93
C LEU A 54 -32.22 40.85 34.84
N LEU A 55 -32.94 40.99 33.72
CA LEU A 55 -32.83 40.08 32.58
C LEU A 55 -31.42 40.11 31.97
N TYR A 56 -30.85 41.30 31.79
CA TYR A 56 -29.50 41.49 31.28
C TYR A 56 -28.47 40.80 32.18
N TYR A 57 -28.57 40.99 33.50
CA TYR A 57 -27.69 40.33 34.46
C TYR A 57 -27.79 38.80 34.39
N LEU A 58 -29.01 38.25 34.28
CA LEU A 58 -29.21 36.81 34.08
C LEU A 58 -28.60 36.32 32.76
N MET A 59 -28.75 37.09 31.68
CA MET A 59 -28.21 36.75 30.37
C MET A 59 -26.67 36.76 30.38
N ASP A 60 -26.07 37.78 30.99
CA ASP A 60 -24.63 37.92 31.17
C ASP A 60 -24.06 36.76 32.00
N LYS A 61 -24.71 36.41 33.11
CA LYS A 61 -24.21 35.37 34.02
C LYS A 61 -24.52 33.93 33.61
N ILE A 62 -25.52 33.68 32.76
CA ILE A 62 -25.96 32.31 32.44
C ILE A 62 -25.88 32.02 30.95
N ALA A 63 -26.41 32.89 30.09
CA ALA A 63 -26.48 32.62 28.67
C ALA A 63 -25.11 32.75 27.99
N LEU A 64 -24.38 33.84 28.25
CA LEU A 64 -23.04 34.05 27.71
C LEU A 64 -22.05 32.92 28.09
N PRO A 65 -21.88 32.53 29.37
CA PRO A 65 -20.93 31.48 29.71
C PRO A 65 -21.33 30.12 29.13
N ARG A 66 -22.62 29.82 28.99
CA ARG A 66 -23.07 28.59 28.30
C ARG A 66 -22.67 28.60 26.83
N ILE A 67 -22.90 29.70 26.12
CA ILE A 67 -22.53 29.80 24.69
C ILE A 67 -21.01 29.74 24.53
N GLN A 68 -20.26 30.42 25.38
CA GLN A 68 -18.79 30.37 25.40
C GLN A 68 -18.30 28.93 25.61
N SER A 69 -18.84 28.20 26.60
CA SER A 69 -18.44 26.82 26.88
C SER A 69 -18.67 25.88 25.68
N ILE A 70 -19.78 26.05 24.96
CA ILE A 70 -20.09 25.23 23.79
C ILE A 70 -19.14 25.56 22.64
N LEU A 71 -18.87 26.85 22.41
CA LEU A 71 -17.95 27.29 21.37
C LEU A 71 -16.52 26.79 21.65
N HIS A 72 -16.05 26.91 22.89
CA HIS A 72 -14.77 26.37 23.32
C HIS A 72 -14.71 24.85 23.17
N ALA A 73 -15.73 24.11 23.62
CA ALA A 73 -15.76 22.66 23.47
C ALA A 73 -15.71 22.20 22.00
N ARG A 74 -16.41 22.91 21.10
CA ARG A 74 -16.36 22.63 19.66
C ARG A 74 -14.99 22.97 19.06
N ALA A 75 -14.43 24.12 19.41
CA ALA A 75 -13.12 24.54 18.92
C ALA A 75 -12.03 23.56 19.39
N GLU A 76 -12.10 23.09 20.63
CA GLU A 76 -11.16 22.13 21.19
C GLU A 76 -11.28 20.77 20.51
N ARG A 77 -12.51 20.28 20.31
CA ARG A 77 -12.74 19.04 19.58
C ARG A 77 -12.24 19.12 18.14
N LEU A 78 -12.50 20.22 17.44
CA LEU A 78 -12.02 20.42 16.08
C LEU A 78 -10.49 20.47 16.02
N ARG A 79 -9.83 21.12 16.99
CA ARG A 79 -8.36 21.10 17.10
C ARG A 79 -7.85 19.69 17.33
N ALA A 80 -8.42 18.97 18.30
CA ALA A 80 -8.03 17.59 18.57
C ALA A 80 -8.21 16.67 17.35
N ASP A 81 -9.34 16.79 16.64
CA ASP A 81 -9.62 16.02 15.43
C ASP A 81 -8.64 16.38 14.29
N LEU A 82 -8.30 17.67 14.13
CA LEU A 82 -7.31 18.13 13.14
C LEU A 82 -5.90 17.64 13.49
N ASP A 83 -5.49 17.74 14.74
CA ASP A 83 -4.18 17.28 15.21
C ASP A 83 -4.06 15.76 15.03
N GLN A 84 -5.12 15.01 15.36
CA GLN A 84 -5.17 13.57 15.13
C GLN A 84 -5.10 13.23 13.63
N ALA A 85 -5.83 13.95 12.78
CA ALA A 85 -5.78 13.74 11.34
C ALA A 85 -4.40 14.06 10.76
N GLN A 86 -3.74 15.11 11.25
CA GLN A 86 -2.37 15.45 10.86
C GLN A 86 -1.37 14.39 11.32
N ALA A 87 -1.51 13.87 12.55
CA ALA A 87 -0.67 12.80 13.06
C ALA A 87 -0.84 11.51 12.24
N MET A 88 -2.08 11.11 11.96
CA MET A 88 -2.37 9.94 11.12
C MET A 88 -1.83 10.11 9.69
N LYS A 89 -1.93 11.32 9.13
CA LYS A 89 -1.33 11.61 7.82
C LYS A 89 0.19 11.49 7.86
N ALA A 90 0.83 12.08 8.86
CA ALA A 90 2.29 12.01 9.01
C ALA A 90 2.78 10.56 9.19
N GLU A 91 2.04 9.75 9.96
CA GLU A 91 2.33 8.32 10.12
C GLU A 91 2.15 7.54 8.81
N ALA A 92 1.08 7.82 8.05
CA ALA A 92 0.86 7.21 6.74
C ALA A 92 1.95 7.60 5.71
N ASP A 93 2.33 8.87 5.67
CA ASP A 93 3.39 9.37 4.80
C ASP A 93 4.74 8.73 5.19
N ALA A 94 5.05 8.62 6.49
CA ALA A 94 6.26 7.96 6.98
C ALA A 94 6.26 6.45 6.65
N ALA A 95 5.13 5.77 6.84
CA ALA A 95 4.97 4.37 6.47
C ALA A 95 5.12 4.16 4.96
N GLY A 96 4.60 5.08 4.15
CA GLY A 96 4.77 5.08 2.69
C GLY A 96 6.25 5.17 2.28
N VAL A 97 6.99 6.13 2.83
CA VAL A 97 8.43 6.29 2.57
C VAL A 97 9.22 5.06 3.03
N ALA A 98 8.91 4.50 4.21
CA ALA A 98 9.55 3.30 4.71
C ALA A 98 9.29 2.09 3.80
N PHE A 99 8.05 1.94 3.31
CA PHE A 99 7.68 0.87 2.39
C PHE A 99 8.40 1.00 1.04
N GLU A 100 8.42 2.19 0.46
CA GLU A 100 9.16 2.46 -0.79
C GLU A 100 10.66 2.17 -0.64
N THR A 101 11.25 2.58 0.48
CA THR A 101 12.66 2.32 0.79
C THR A 101 12.92 0.82 0.93
N ALA A 102 12.09 0.11 1.71
CA ALA A 102 12.21 -1.33 1.88
C ALA A 102 12.07 -2.09 0.55
N LEU A 103 11.18 -1.63 -0.35
CA LEU A 103 11.02 -2.23 -1.67
C LEU A 103 12.26 -2.02 -2.55
N ARG A 104 12.84 -0.81 -2.56
CA ARG A 104 14.07 -0.51 -3.30
C ARG A 104 15.25 -1.32 -2.78
N ASP A 105 15.39 -1.42 -1.46
CA ASP A 105 16.44 -2.21 -0.82
C ASP A 105 16.28 -3.71 -1.12
N ALA A 106 15.05 -4.24 -1.06
CA ALA A 106 14.78 -5.64 -1.39
C ALA A 106 15.10 -5.94 -2.86
N GLN A 107 14.71 -5.05 -3.78
CA GLN A 107 15.05 -5.18 -5.20
C GLN A 107 16.56 -5.08 -5.44
N GLY A 108 17.26 -4.19 -4.73
CA GLY A 108 18.72 -4.07 -4.77
C GLY A 108 19.39 -5.38 -4.33
N LYS A 109 19.05 -5.87 -3.13
CA LYS A 109 19.57 -7.13 -2.60
C LYS A 109 19.28 -8.32 -3.52
N ALA A 110 18.09 -8.40 -4.10
CA ALA A 110 17.75 -9.47 -5.04
C ALA A 110 18.64 -9.44 -6.30
N ARG A 111 18.93 -8.26 -6.85
CA ARG A 111 19.85 -8.09 -7.98
C ARG A 111 21.28 -8.47 -7.59
N ASP A 112 21.73 -8.05 -6.42
CA ASP A 112 23.09 -8.36 -5.92
C ASP A 112 23.28 -9.85 -5.68
N ILE A 113 22.29 -10.53 -5.08
CA ILE A 113 22.29 -11.99 -4.92
C ILE A 113 22.32 -12.66 -6.28
N ALA A 114 21.43 -12.27 -7.20
CA ALA A 114 21.39 -12.87 -8.54
C ALA A 114 22.72 -12.70 -9.29
N GLN A 115 23.37 -11.53 -9.19
CA GLN A 115 24.65 -11.29 -9.83
C GLN A 115 25.78 -12.09 -9.18
N THR A 116 25.82 -12.11 -7.84
CA THR A 116 26.84 -12.86 -7.08
C THR A 116 26.74 -14.36 -7.38
N THR A 117 25.53 -14.92 -7.31
CA THR A 117 25.29 -16.34 -7.65
C THR A 117 25.68 -16.65 -9.09
N ARG A 118 25.37 -15.78 -10.06
CA ARG A 118 25.80 -15.99 -11.46
C ARG A 118 27.32 -16.01 -11.59
N ASN A 119 28.02 -15.09 -10.91
CA ASN A 119 29.48 -15.04 -10.93
C ASN A 119 30.10 -16.28 -10.28
N GLU A 120 29.57 -16.71 -9.14
CA GLU A 120 30.00 -17.93 -8.45
C GLU A 120 29.77 -19.18 -9.30
N LEU A 121 28.59 -19.34 -9.88
CA LEU A 121 28.28 -20.46 -10.78
C LEU A 121 29.18 -20.47 -12.01
N ALA A 122 29.46 -19.30 -12.61
CA ALA A 122 30.38 -19.21 -13.75
C ALA A 122 31.81 -19.64 -13.36
N ALA A 123 32.29 -19.23 -12.19
CA ALA A 123 33.60 -19.62 -11.68
C ALA A 123 33.67 -21.13 -11.36
N GLU A 124 32.63 -21.68 -10.73
CA GLU A 124 32.54 -23.11 -10.43
C GLU A 124 32.44 -23.95 -11.72
N ALA A 125 31.66 -23.49 -12.70
CA ALA A 125 31.54 -24.13 -14.01
C ALA A 125 32.89 -24.16 -14.75
N GLU A 126 33.63 -23.04 -14.75
CA GLU A 126 34.96 -22.99 -15.37
C GLU A 126 35.96 -23.92 -14.65
N THR A 127 35.89 -24.00 -13.32
CA THR A 127 36.74 -24.90 -12.52
C THR A 127 36.42 -26.36 -12.85
N LYS A 128 35.14 -26.75 -12.87
CA LYS A 128 34.71 -28.10 -13.24
C LYS A 128 35.07 -28.44 -14.68
N ARG A 129 34.92 -27.47 -15.60
CA ARG A 129 35.30 -27.64 -17.01
C ARG A 129 36.79 -27.94 -17.15
N LYS A 130 37.66 -27.17 -16.49
CA LYS A 130 39.11 -27.41 -16.49
C LYS A 130 39.48 -28.77 -15.89
N ALA A 131 38.90 -29.13 -14.75
CA ALA A 131 39.14 -30.43 -14.13
C ALA A 131 38.71 -31.60 -15.05
N LEU A 132 37.56 -31.46 -15.72
CA LEU A 132 37.09 -32.45 -16.68
C LEU A 132 37.99 -32.51 -17.92
N GLU A 133 38.44 -31.38 -18.44
CA GLU A 133 39.39 -31.31 -19.57
C GLU A 133 40.72 -32.01 -19.21
N GLU A 134 41.24 -31.80 -18.00
CA GLU A 134 42.43 -32.51 -17.50
C GLU A 134 42.19 -34.03 -17.38
N GLU A 135 41.06 -34.45 -16.82
CA GLU A 135 40.71 -35.87 -16.68
C GLU A 135 40.56 -36.54 -18.06
N LEU A 136 39.89 -35.87 -19.00
CA LEU A 136 39.69 -36.37 -20.36
C LEU A 136 41.01 -36.47 -21.11
N ASN A 137 41.90 -35.48 -21.00
CA ASN A 137 43.24 -35.53 -21.59
C ASN A 137 44.07 -36.69 -21.00
N GLY A 138 43.98 -36.91 -19.69
CA GLY A 138 44.63 -38.04 -19.03
C GLY A 138 44.12 -39.39 -19.54
N LYS A 139 42.80 -39.54 -19.66
CA LYS A 139 42.16 -40.75 -20.23
C LYS A 139 42.53 -40.98 -21.69
N LEU A 140 42.61 -39.91 -22.49
CA LEU A 140 43.02 -39.98 -23.88
C LEU A 140 44.47 -40.47 -23.99
N ALA A 141 45.39 -39.86 -23.25
CA ALA A 141 46.80 -40.27 -23.23
C ALA A 141 46.99 -41.73 -22.77
N ALA A 142 46.25 -42.17 -21.74
CA ALA A 142 46.30 -43.56 -21.28
C ALA A 142 45.74 -44.55 -22.34
N SER A 143 44.68 -44.16 -23.04
CA SER A 143 44.09 -44.96 -24.12
C SER A 143 45.05 -45.05 -25.31
N GLU A 144 45.68 -43.95 -25.70
CA GLU A 144 46.69 -43.90 -26.76
C GLU A 144 47.90 -44.79 -26.43
N ALA A 145 48.39 -44.73 -25.19
CA ALA A 145 49.47 -45.61 -24.72
C ALA A 145 49.08 -47.09 -24.78
N THR A 146 47.85 -47.41 -24.35
CA THR A 146 47.32 -48.79 -24.41
C THR A 146 47.19 -49.29 -25.85
N ILE A 147 46.68 -48.45 -26.75
CA ILE A 147 46.57 -48.78 -28.18
C ILE A 147 47.96 -49.03 -28.75
N ARG A 148 48.93 -48.14 -28.50
CA ARG A 148 50.31 -48.30 -28.98
C ARG A 148 50.92 -49.61 -28.50
N GLN A 149 50.80 -49.92 -27.21
CA GLN A 149 51.30 -51.17 -26.63
C GLN A 149 50.64 -52.40 -27.28
N ARG A 150 49.32 -52.37 -27.50
CA ARG A 150 48.61 -53.48 -28.18
C ARG A 150 49.03 -53.62 -29.64
N THR A 151 49.25 -52.51 -30.34
CA THR A 151 49.74 -52.52 -31.72
C THR A 151 51.16 -53.09 -31.79
N GLU A 152 52.08 -52.66 -30.91
CA GLU A 152 53.43 -53.20 -30.84
C GLU A 152 53.43 -54.71 -30.54
N ALA A 153 52.62 -55.15 -29.58
CA ALA A 153 52.47 -56.58 -29.26
C ALA A 153 51.89 -57.37 -30.44
N ALA A 154 50.87 -56.84 -31.12
CA ALA A 154 50.28 -57.48 -32.29
C ALA A 154 51.29 -57.60 -33.45
N MET A 155 52.06 -56.54 -33.72
CA MET A 155 53.11 -56.57 -34.74
C MET A 155 54.23 -57.55 -34.39
N GLY A 156 54.62 -57.64 -33.11
CA GLY A 156 55.56 -58.66 -32.62
C GLY A 156 55.05 -60.08 -32.84
N ASN A 157 53.78 -60.35 -32.54
CA ASN A 157 53.15 -61.66 -32.78
C ASN A 157 53.10 -62.01 -34.27
N VAL A 158 52.75 -61.04 -35.13
CA VAL A 158 52.76 -61.23 -36.59
C VAL A 158 54.16 -61.58 -37.08
N ARG A 159 55.19 -60.89 -36.58
CA ARG A 159 56.59 -61.18 -36.91
C ARG A 159 56.99 -62.60 -36.48
N SER A 160 56.60 -63.04 -35.29
CA SER A 160 56.86 -64.41 -34.81
C SER A 160 56.19 -65.46 -35.72
N ILE A 161 54.91 -65.28 -36.04
CA ILE A 161 54.15 -66.19 -36.92
C ILE A 161 54.75 -66.22 -38.32
N ALA A 162 55.16 -65.06 -38.86
CA ALA A 162 55.82 -64.97 -40.16
C ALA A 162 57.17 -65.70 -40.16
N GLY A 163 57.96 -65.58 -39.09
CA GLY A 163 59.22 -66.31 -38.94
C GLY A 163 59.02 -67.82 -38.81
N GLU A 164 58.05 -68.26 -38.02
CA GLU A 164 57.67 -69.68 -37.91
C GLU A 164 57.22 -70.26 -39.26
N ALA A 165 56.35 -69.55 -39.98
CA ALA A 165 55.88 -69.95 -41.30
C ALA A 165 57.01 -69.98 -42.34
N ALA A 166 57.87 -68.95 -42.38
CA ALA A 166 59.02 -68.89 -43.27
C ALA A 166 60.02 -70.03 -42.99
N SER A 167 60.31 -70.29 -41.71
CA SER A 167 61.17 -71.40 -41.29
C SER A 167 60.62 -72.75 -41.75
N ALA A 168 59.31 -72.98 -41.54
CA ALA A 168 58.65 -74.22 -41.94
C ALA A 168 58.65 -74.41 -43.47
N ILE A 169 58.48 -73.33 -44.24
CA ILE A 169 58.56 -73.36 -45.71
C ILE A 169 59.98 -73.70 -46.17
N VAL A 170 61.01 -73.08 -45.60
CA VAL A 170 62.42 -73.34 -45.97
C VAL A 170 62.82 -74.76 -45.63
N GLU A 171 62.48 -75.25 -44.43
CA GLU A 171 62.77 -76.63 -44.01
C GLU A 171 62.10 -77.66 -44.93
N ARG A 172 60.85 -77.40 -45.35
CA ARG A 172 60.15 -78.24 -46.35
C ARG A 172 60.84 -78.25 -47.71
N LEU A 173 61.52 -77.17 -48.11
CA LEU A 173 62.13 -77.02 -49.43
C LEU A 173 63.57 -77.54 -49.48
N THR A 174 64.35 -77.34 -48.42
CA THR A 174 65.79 -77.68 -48.36
C THR A 174 66.07 -78.96 -47.57
N GLY A 175 65.11 -79.44 -46.77
CA GLY A 175 65.27 -80.61 -45.91
C GLY A 175 66.09 -80.36 -44.64
N GLN A 176 66.51 -79.12 -44.37
CA GLN A 176 67.21 -78.71 -43.14
C GLN A 176 66.62 -77.41 -42.59
N ALA A 177 66.54 -77.32 -41.26
CA ALA A 177 66.07 -76.12 -40.58
C ALA A 177 67.02 -74.93 -40.85
N PRO A 178 66.50 -73.75 -41.23
CA PRO A 178 67.31 -72.56 -41.45
C PRO A 178 67.89 -72.02 -40.13
N ASP A 179 69.08 -71.40 -40.22
CA ASP A 179 69.68 -70.68 -39.09
C ASP A 179 68.81 -69.47 -38.69
N ARG A 180 68.39 -69.44 -37.41
CA ARG A 180 67.53 -68.38 -36.85
C ARG A 180 68.12 -66.98 -37.04
N ALA A 181 69.43 -66.82 -36.83
CA ALA A 181 70.08 -65.51 -36.92
C ALA A 181 70.11 -64.96 -38.35
N THR A 182 70.04 -65.83 -39.35
CA THR A 182 69.97 -65.45 -40.77
C THR A 182 68.53 -65.17 -41.20
N LEU A 183 67.56 -65.94 -40.69
CA LEU A 183 66.14 -65.72 -40.90
C LEU A 183 65.66 -64.39 -40.30
N ASP A 184 66.06 -64.09 -39.06
CA ASP A 184 65.70 -62.84 -38.37
C ASP A 184 66.23 -61.61 -39.10
N ARG A 185 67.49 -61.66 -39.60
CA ARG A 185 68.07 -60.60 -40.44
C ARG A 185 67.30 -60.39 -41.74
N ALA A 186 66.79 -61.46 -42.36
CA ALA A 186 66.01 -61.36 -43.60
C ALA A 186 64.61 -60.78 -43.35
N LEU A 187 63.99 -61.09 -42.21
CA LEU A 187 62.72 -60.49 -41.78
C LEU A 187 62.89 -59.00 -41.45
N ASP A 188 63.98 -58.61 -40.78
CA ASP A 188 64.29 -57.20 -40.53
C ASP A 188 64.53 -56.41 -41.82
N ALA A 189 65.24 -57.00 -42.79
CA ALA A 189 65.53 -56.34 -44.06
C ALA A 189 64.27 -56.05 -44.90
N THR A 190 63.17 -56.77 -44.68
CA THR A 190 61.89 -56.57 -45.39
C THR A 190 60.87 -55.75 -44.60
N ALA A 191 61.14 -55.44 -43.32
CA ALA A 191 60.26 -54.67 -42.45
C ALA A 191 60.51 -53.13 -42.48
N HIS A 192 61.50 -52.68 -43.26
CA HIS A 192 61.74 -51.27 -43.59
C HIS A 192 60.98 -50.84 -44.85
#